data_AF-A0A819A3I2-F1
#
_entry.id   AF-A0A819A3I2-F1
#
_cell.length_a   1.000
_cell.length_b   1.000
_cell.length_c   1.000
_cell.angle_alpha   90.00
_cell.angle_beta   90.00
_cell.angle_gamma   90.00
#
_symmetry.space_group_name_H-M   'P 1'
#
loop_
_entity.id
_entity.type
_entity.pdbx_description
1 polymer ?
#
loop_
_entity_poly.entity_id
_entity_poly.type
_entity_poly.pdbx_seq_one_letter_code
_entity_poly.pdbx_strand_id
1 'polypeptide(L)'
;AGFPPDVVNIIPGDRPECGYAIAVHAHIDKVACTSSVEKCSPFHTNSNCYLLDLFQAEAFAFEVQHIDEFNRIAQYVYKITNYLASNNIAHNMAIVKGDSFSSSNNVLRIFVWFRQSVIKAQRFDRCNFACLELAGFMTLHYEEVYNTLTESELFEHLNEIALSLEEQKRIKDHVKNLLDN
;
A
#
# COMPACT_ATOMS: atom_id res chain seq x y z
N ALA A 1 10.70 -3.97 26.53
CA ALA A 1 11.41 -4.61 25.41
C ALA A 1 11.84 -3.51 24.46
N GLY A 2 13.13 -3.25 24.32
CA GLY A 2 13.66 -2.19 23.47
C GLY A 2 13.56 -2.56 21.99
N PHE A 3 13.27 -1.58 21.15
CA PHE A 3 13.16 -1.75 19.70
C PHE A 3 14.50 -2.20 19.08
N PRO A 4 14.48 -3.01 18.01
CA PRO A 4 15.67 -3.25 17.20
C PRO A 4 16.14 -1.93 16.55
N PRO A 5 17.46 -1.75 16.34
CA PRO A 5 17.95 -0.66 15.50
C PRO A 5 17.35 -0.74 14.08
N ASP A 6 17.09 0.41 13.45
CA ASP A 6 16.78 0.58 12.02
C ASP A 6 15.35 0.30 11.51
N VAL A 7 14.31 0.34 12.36
CA VAL A 7 12.91 0.23 11.91
C VAL A 7 12.24 1.61 11.85
N VAL A 8 11.94 2.08 10.63
CA VAL A 8 11.16 3.29 10.36
C VAL A 8 10.09 2.96 9.32
N ASN A 9 8.84 2.87 9.76
CA ASN A 9 7.67 2.75 8.90
C ASN A 9 6.93 4.09 8.91
N ILE A 10 6.83 4.75 7.75
CA ILE A 10 6.08 5.99 7.58
C ILE A 10 4.81 5.64 6.80
N ILE A 11 3.65 5.91 7.39
CA ILE A 11 2.34 5.70 6.77
C ILE A 11 1.67 7.08 6.63
N PRO A 12 1.82 7.78 5.51
CA PRO A 12 1.06 8.99 5.26
C PRO A 12 -0.27 8.65 4.55
N GLY A 13 -1.34 9.32 4.96
CA GLY A 13 -2.57 9.42 4.16
C GLY A 13 -3.19 10.80 4.34
N ASP A 14 -3.81 11.32 3.28
CA ASP A 14 -4.55 12.58 3.30
C ASP A 14 -6.07 12.30 3.31
N ARG A 15 -6.81 13.04 4.14
CA ARG A 15 -8.29 13.01 4.30
C ARG A 15 -8.85 11.77 5.06
N PRO A 16 -10.20 11.63 5.27
CA PRO A 16 -10.76 10.91 6.42
C PRO A 16 -10.64 9.38 6.36
N GLU A 17 -10.03 8.83 5.31
CA GLU A 17 -9.86 7.40 5.10
C GLU A 17 -8.39 7.06 5.35
N CYS A 18 -8.17 6.10 6.27
CA CYS A 18 -6.96 5.28 6.43
C CYS A 18 -5.67 5.99 6.93
N GLY A 19 -5.38 7.21 6.50
CA GLY A 19 -4.35 8.06 7.10
C GLY A 19 -4.82 8.81 8.33
N TYR A 20 -6.13 9.07 8.43
CA TYR A 20 -6.70 9.88 9.51
C TYR A 20 -6.41 9.28 10.89
N ALA A 21 -6.72 8.00 11.14
CA ALA A 21 -6.56 7.42 12.49
C ALA A 21 -5.14 7.60 13.07
N ILE A 22 -4.07 7.43 12.28
CA ILE A 22 -2.70 7.68 12.72
C ILE A 22 -2.37 9.19 12.69
N ALA A 23 -2.82 9.93 11.67
CA ALA A 23 -2.57 11.37 11.54
C ALA A 23 -3.28 12.25 12.59
N VAL A 24 -4.40 11.82 13.19
CA VAL A 24 -5.08 12.53 14.31
C VAL A 24 -4.70 12.03 15.70
N HIS A 25 -4.00 10.90 15.83
CA HIS A 25 -3.38 10.55 17.11
C HIS A 25 -2.05 11.28 17.24
N ALA A 26 -2.10 12.48 17.84
CA ALA A 26 -0.91 13.19 18.28
C ALA A 26 0.01 12.20 19.02
N HIS A 27 1.26 12.09 18.59
CA HIS A 27 2.33 11.25 19.15
C HIS A 27 2.39 9.77 18.73
N ILE A 28 1.58 9.31 17.76
CA ILE A 28 1.80 8.01 17.10
C ILE A 28 2.52 8.24 15.77
N ASP A 29 3.85 8.21 15.81
CA ASP A 29 4.67 8.43 14.61
C ASP A 29 4.98 7.12 13.84
N LYS A 30 4.76 5.95 14.46
CA LYS A 30 5.23 4.65 13.96
C LYS A 30 4.33 3.49 14.39
N VAL A 31 4.10 2.53 13.49
CA VAL A 31 3.46 1.24 13.78
C VAL A 31 4.40 0.12 13.34
N ALA A 32 4.64 -0.84 14.24
CA ALA A 32 5.38 -2.06 13.93
C ALA A 32 4.39 -3.18 13.61
N CYS A 33 4.46 -3.71 12.39
CA CYS A 33 3.66 -4.83 11.93
C CYS A 33 4.53 -5.74 11.06
N THR A 34 4.30 -7.05 11.11
CA THR A 34 4.84 -7.99 10.12
C THR A 34 3.88 -8.04 8.95
N SER A 35 4.31 -7.56 7.79
CA SER A 35 3.45 -7.48 6.61
C SER A 35 3.66 -8.66 5.68
N SER A 36 2.57 -9.25 5.18
CA SER A 36 2.63 -10.32 4.17
C SER A 36 3.15 -9.81 2.82
N VAL A 37 3.04 -8.49 2.55
CA VAL A 37 3.56 -7.91 1.29
C VAL A 37 5.08 -7.90 1.22
N GLU A 38 5.76 -8.12 2.35
CA GLU A 38 7.21 -8.35 2.39
C GLU A 38 7.63 -9.65 1.67
N LYS A 39 6.71 -10.61 1.55
CA LYS A 39 6.97 -11.93 0.94
C LYS A 39 6.53 -12.01 -0.53
N CYS A 40 5.97 -10.93 -1.08
CA CYS A 40 5.37 -10.97 -2.40
C CYS A 40 6.37 -10.59 -3.49
N SER A 41 6.49 -11.46 -4.50
CA SER A 41 7.35 -11.25 -5.66
C SER A 41 6.59 -10.43 -6.71
N PRO A 42 7.03 -9.22 -7.06
CA PRO A 42 6.36 -8.39 -8.04
C PRO A 42 6.55 -8.86 -9.48
N PHE A 43 5.63 -8.43 -10.35
CA PHE A 43 5.82 -8.43 -11.80
C PHE A 43 6.61 -7.20 -12.23
N HIS A 44 7.67 -7.40 -13.01
CA HIS A 44 8.58 -6.34 -13.42
C HIS A 44 7.93 -5.46 -14.51
N THR A 45 7.85 -4.14 -14.31
CA THR A 45 7.29 -3.22 -15.32
C THR A 45 8.35 -2.33 -15.98
N ASN A 46 9.26 -1.75 -15.21
CA ASN A 46 10.47 -1.06 -15.69
C ASN A 46 11.62 -1.23 -14.68
N SER A 47 12.79 -0.64 -14.93
CA SER A 47 14.01 -0.88 -14.13
C SER A 47 13.93 -0.51 -12.64
N ASN A 48 12.92 0.25 -12.19
CA ASN A 48 12.77 0.66 -10.78
C ASN A 48 11.32 0.67 -10.27
N CYS A 49 10.35 0.36 -11.13
CA CYS A 49 8.93 0.25 -10.80
C CYS A 49 8.48 -1.19 -11.02
N TYR A 50 7.98 -1.75 -9.94
CA TYR A 50 7.41 -3.06 -9.85
C TYR A 50 5.90 -2.91 -9.80
N LEU A 51 5.18 -3.78 -10.50
CA LEU A 51 3.73 -3.90 -10.29
C LEU A 51 3.52 -5.12 -9.42
N LEU A 52 2.90 -4.90 -8.28
CA LEU A 52 2.43 -5.97 -7.44
C LEU A 52 0.99 -6.28 -7.81
N ASP A 53 0.84 -7.47 -8.38
CA ASP A 53 -0.43 -8.14 -8.49
C ASP A 53 -0.68 -8.87 -7.16
N LEU A 54 -1.01 -8.08 -6.14
CA LEU A 54 -1.23 -8.52 -4.77
C LEU A 54 -2.71 -8.76 -4.55
N PHE A 55 -3.26 -9.78 -5.22
CA PHE A 55 -4.72 -9.95 -5.33
C PHE A 55 -5.38 -8.66 -5.85
N GLN A 56 -6.70 -8.51 -5.78
CA GLN A 56 -7.41 -7.42 -6.50
C GLN A 56 -7.08 -5.98 -6.06
N ALA A 57 -6.24 -5.80 -5.03
CA ALA A 57 -5.69 -4.50 -4.64
C ALA A 57 -4.31 -4.29 -5.28
N GLU A 58 -4.30 -3.60 -6.41
CA GLU A 58 -3.10 -3.38 -7.18
C GLU A 58 -2.22 -2.29 -6.57
N ALA A 59 -0.90 -2.54 -6.57
CA ALA A 59 0.08 -1.60 -6.03
C ALA A 59 1.24 -1.37 -6.99
N PHE A 60 1.70 -0.12 -7.06
CA PHE A 60 3.03 0.18 -7.56
C PHE A 60 4.04 -0.02 -6.43
N ALA A 61 5.14 -0.72 -6.72
CA ALA A 61 6.23 -0.94 -5.80
C ALA A 61 7.55 -0.37 -6.32
N PHE A 62 8.38 0.12 -5.41
CA PHE A 62 9.70 0.66 -5.68
C PHE A 62 10.69 0.12 -4.65
N GLU A 63 11.95 -0.04 -5.05
CA GLU A 63 13.05 -0.35 -4.16
C GLU A 63 14.09 0.76 -4.21
N VAL A 64 14.50 1.28 -3.06
CA VAL A 64 15.67 2.14 -2.92
C VAL A 64 16.78 1.29 -2.35
N GLN A 65 17.77 0.93 -3.18
CA GLN A 65 18.93 0.17 -2.74
C GLN A 65 20.04 1.11 -2.26
N HIS A 66 20.20 2.24 -2.97
CA HIS A 66 21.23 3.22 -2.71
C HIS A 66 20.67 4.63 -2.55
N ILE A 67 21.36 5.46 -1.76
CA ILE A 67 20.88 6.80 -1.39
C ILE A 67 20.81 7.77 -2.58
N ASP A 68 21.62 7.56 -3.61
CA ASP A 68 21.64 8.32 -4.85
C ASP A 68 20.39 8.08 -5.72
N GLU A 69 19.72 6.94 -5.54
CA GLU A 69 18.46 6.62 -6.22
C GLU A 69 17.25 7.30 -5.56
N PHE A 70 17.38 7.68 -4.30
CA PHE A 70 16.28 8.16 -3.46
C PHE A 70 15.52 9.32 -4.11
N ASN A 71 16.23 10.33 -4.60
CA ASN A 71 15.60 11.51 -5.20
C ASN A 71 14.78 11.15 -6.45
N ARG A 72 15.29 10.25 -7.29
CA ARG A 72 14.61 9.80 -8.51
C ARG A 72 13.35 9.01 -8.17
N ILE A 73 13.45 8.08 -7.21
CA ILE A 73 12.31 7.26 -6.77
C ILE A 73 11.26 8.13 -6.08
N ALA A 74 11.67 9.08 -5.23
CA ALA A 74 10.75 10.03 -4.61
C ALA A 74 10.00 10.87 -5.65
N GLN A 75 10.65 11.29 -6.73
CA GLN A 75 10.00 11.98 -7.84
C GLN A 75 8.98 11.09 -8.56
N TYR A 76 9.29 9.81 -8.79
CA TYR A 76 8.35 8.86 -9.38
C TYR A 76 7.12 8.64 -8.50
N VAL A 77 7.33 8.38 -7.21
CA VAL A 77 6.25 8.24 -6.23
C VAL A 77 5.39 9.51 -6.22
N TYR A 78 6.01 10.70 -6.18
CA TYR A 78 5.29 11.97 -6.24
C TYR A 78 4.47 12.13 -7.52
N LYS A 79 5.04 11.85 -8.70
CA LYS A 79 4.30 11.92 -9.98
C LYS A 79 3.05 11.03 -9.94
N ILE A 80 3.17 9.81 -9.41
CA ILE A 80 2.06 8.86 -9.29
C ILE A 80 1.03 9.35 -8.29
N THR A 81 1.42 9.67 -7.05
CA THR A 81 0.47 10.11 -6.01
C THR A 81 -0.20 11.42 -6.40
N ASN A 82 0.52 12.33 -7.06
CA ASN A 82 -0.05 13.57 -7.59
C ASN A 82 -1.07 13.30 -8.71
N TYR A 83 -0.79 12.36 -9.62
CA TYR A 83 -1.74 11.94 -10.65
C TYR A 83 -3.01 11.34 -10.02
N LEU A 84 -2.86 10.40 -9.08
CA LEU A 84 -3.97 9.75 -8.39
C LEU A 84 -4.83 10.80 -7.65
N ALA A 85 -4.20 11.68 -6.87
CA ALA A 85 -4.87 12.76 -6.17
C ALA A 85 -5.61 13.73 -7.12
N SER A 86 -4.95 14.16 -8.20
CA SER A 86 -5.53 15.10 -9.18
C SER A 86 -6.74 14.51 -9.92
N ASN A 87 -6.83 13.18 -10.00
CA ASN A 87 -7.95 12.46 -10.62
C ASN A 87 -8.96 11.93 -9.59
N ASN A 88 -8.87 12.34 -8.32
CA ASN A 88 -9.71 11.88 -7.21
C ASN A 88 -9.70 10.35 -7.03
N ILE A 89 -8.57 9.70 -7.29
CA ILE A 89 -8.37 8.27 -7.06
C ILE A 89 -7.80 8.08 -5.65
N ALA A 90 -8.54 7.35 -4.81
CA ALA A 90 -8.09 7.02 -3.47
C ALA A 90 -6.86 6.12 -3.53
N HIS A 91 -5.88 6.40 -2.66
CA HIS A 91 -4.62 5.67 -2.63
C HIS A 91 -4.03 5.63 -1.23
N ASN A 92 -3.25 4.59 -1.00
CA ASN A 92 -2.56 4.32 0.26
C ASN A 92 -1.08 4.12 -0.03
N MET A 93 -0.21 4.64 0.84
CA MET A 93 1.23 4.45 0.73
C MET A 93 1.80 3.80 1.99
N ALA A 94 2.71 2.85 1.80
CA ALA A 94 3.56 2.32 2.86
C ALA A 94 5.02 2.38 2.43
N ILE A 95 5.89 2.71 3.38
CA ILE A 95 7.35 2.63 3.23
C ILE A 95 7.85 1.69 4.32
N VAL A 96 8.58 0.65 3.91
CA VAL A 96 9.10 -0.38 4.82
C VAL A 96 10.55 -0.71 4.48
N LYS A 97 11.32 -1.13 5.47
CA LYS A 97 12.62 -1.77 5.25
C LYS A 97 12.38 -3.26 5.00
N GLY A 98 13.03 -3.83 3.98
CA GLY A 98 12.92 -5.25 3.66
C GLY A 98 14.08 -5.74 2.80
N ASP A 99 14.02 -6.99 2.37
CA ASP A 99 14.98 -7.53 1.41
C ASP A 99 14.71 -6.99 0.00
N SER A 100 15.58 -7.17 -0.98
CA SER A 100 15.21 -6.88 -2.37
C SER A 100 14.27 -7.96 -2.90
N PHE A 101 13.40 -7.62 -3.85
CA PHE A 101 12.59 -8.57 -4.59
C PHE A 101 13.43 -9.55 -5.41
N SER A 102 14.68 -9.19 -5.71
CA SER A 102 15.58 -9.95 -6.57
C SER A 102 16.83 -10.50 -5.86
N SER A 103 17.12 -10.03 -4.64
CA SER A 103 18.31 -10.40 -3.89
C SER A 103 18.07 -10.32 -2.38
N SER A 104 18.96 -10.91 -1.58
CA SER A 104 18.92 -10.82 -0.11
C SER A 104 19.55 -9.53 0.44
N ASN A 105 19.65 -8.48 -0.37
CA ASN A 105 20.13 -7.17 0.06
C ASN A 105 19.03 -6.42 0.79
N ASN A 106 19.37 -5.70 1.86
CA ASN A 106 18.43 -4.81 2.53
C ASN A 106 18.18 -3.57 1.67
N VAL A 107 16.90 -3.22 1.46
CA VAL A 107 16.43 -2.07 0.69
C VAL A 107 15.29 -1.38 1.42
N LEU A 108 14.96 -0.14 1.03
CA LEU A 108 13.67 0.46 1.35
C LEU A 108 12.68 0.11 0.25
N ARG A 109 11.54 -0.47 0.61
CA ARG A 109 10.42 -0.73 -0.29
C ARG A 109 9.36 0.32 -0.09
N ILE A 110 8.81 0.83 -1.19
CA ILE A 110 7.70 1.78 -1.19
C ILE A 110 6.56 1.13 -1.97
N PHE A 111 5.38 1.10 -1.39
CA PHE A 111 4.17 0.57 -2.01
C PHE A 111 3.12 1.68 -2.11
N VAL A 112 2.50 1.80 -3.28
CA VAL A 112 1.40 2.74 -3.55
C VAL A 112 0.22 1.95 -4.10
N TRP A 113 -0.75 1.65 -3.25
CA TRP A 113 -2.00 1.02 -3.64
C TRP A 113 -2.99 2.05 -4.14
N PHE A 114 -3.73 1.73 -5.19
CA PHE A 114 -4.84 2.54 -5.70
C PHE A 114 -6.14 1.74 -5.65
N ARG A 115 -7.22 2.42 -5.27
CA ARG A 115 -8.47 1.76 -4.83
C ARG A 115 -9.69 2.65 -5.06
N GLN A 116 -10.86 2.03 -5.05
CA GLN A 116 -12.13 2.77 -5.02
C GLN A 116 -12.28 3.49 -3.67
N SER A 117 -12.64 4.77 -3.70
CA SER A 117 -12.89 5.54 -2.47
C SER A 117 -14.07 4.96 -1.69
N VAL A 118 -13.94 4.85 -0.35
CA VAL A 118 -14.95 4.22 0.50
C VAL A 118 -15.76 5.28 1.25
N ILE A 119 -16.36 6.20 0.51
CA ILE A 119 -17.27 7.18 1.12
C ILE A 119 -18.56 6.49 1.63
N LYS A 120 -18.81 5.23 1.23
CA LYS A 120 -20.09 4.52 1.44
C LYS A 120 -20.06 3.24 2.29
N ALA A 121 -18.92 2.80 2.83
CA ALA A 121 -18.93 1.63 3.71
C ALA A 121 -18.76 2.06 5.17
N GLN A 122 -19.85 2.55 5.76
CA GLN A 122 -20.07 2.39 7.20
C GLN A 122 -20.32 0.90 7.54
N ARG A 123 -19.51 -0.01 7.02
CA ARG A 123 -19.47 -1.40 7.46
C ARG A 123 -18.39 -1.51 8.52
N PHE A 124 -18.68 -0.85 9.64
CA PHE A 124 -17.95 -0.94 10.90
C PHE A 124 -17.96 -2.37 11.51
N ASP A 125 -18.57 -3.34 10.82
CA ASP A 125 -18.84 -4.67 11.36
C ASP A 125 -17.77 -5.71 10.99
N ARG A 126 -16.93 -5.51 9.96
CA ARG A 126 -16.01 -6.57 9.51
C ARG A 126 -14.54 -6.17 9.33
N CYS A 127 -14.19 -5.31 8.37
CA CYS A 127 -12.79 -4.94 8.06
C CYS A 127 -12.71 -3.54 7.43
N ASN A 128 -11.83 -2.66 7.92
CA ASN A 128 -11.54 -1.37 7.29
C ASN A 128 -10.23 -1.44 6.53
N PHE A 129 -10.25 -1.38 5.20
CA PHE A 129 -9.05 -1.59 4.38
C PHE A 129 -8.24 -0.30 4.23
N ALA A 130 -7.33 -0.07 5.18
CA ALA A 130 -6.33 0.98 5.17
C ALA A 130 -4.94 0.44 4.73
N CYS A 131 -3.87 1.21 4.95
CA CYS A 131 -2.52 0.82 4.55
C CYS A 131 -2.08 -0.52 5.16
N LEU A 132 -2.47 -0.82 6.41
CA LEU A 132 -2.03 -2.03 7.10
C LEU A 132 -2.76 -3.26 6.58
N GLU A 133 -4.06 -3.17 6.37
CA GLU A 133 -4.89 -4.26 5.84
C GLU A 133 -4.52 -4.60 4.40
N LEU A 134 -4.25 -3.57 3.58
CA LEU A 134 -3.67 -3.76 2.24
C LEU A 134 -2.28 -4.39 2.26
N ALA A 135 -1.54 -4.17 3.35
CA ALA A 135 -0.26 -4.82 3.62
C ALA A 135 -0.42 -6.23 4.24
N GLY A 136 -1.65 -6.75 4.37
CA GLY A 136 -1.95 -8.07 4.92
C GLY A 136 -2.02 -8.13 6.44
N PHE A 137 -2.06 -6.98 7.12
CA PHE A 137 -2.28 -6.88 8.56
C PHE A 137 -3.74 -6.54 8.83
N MET A 138 -4.55 -7.54 9.18
CA MET A 138 -5.98 -7.37 9.41
C MET A 138 -6.29 -7.05 10.87
N THR A 139 -6.93 -5.91 11.14
CA THR A 139 -7.53 -5.66 12.46
C THR A 139 -8.97 -6.16 12.50
N LEU A 140 -9.26 -7.09 13.41
CA LEU A 140 -10.62 -7.59 13.66
C LEU A 140 -11.09 -7.08 15.02
N HIS A 141 -12.25 -6.41 15.03
CA HIS A 141 -12.79 -5.78 16.24
C HIS A 141 -13.69 -6.69 17.07
N TYR A 142 -14.08 -7.84 16.52
CA TYR A 142 -15.03 -8.77 17.15
C TYR A 142 -14.49 -10.19 17.11
N GLU A 143 -14.59 -10.88 18.25
CA GLU A 143 -14.18 -12.28 18.40
C GLU A 143 -14.96 -13.23 17.47
N GLU A 144 -16.25 -12.95 17.26
CA GLU A 144 -17.06 -13.71 16.30
C GLU A 144 -16.44 -13.67 14.90
N VAL A 145 -16.09 -12.47 14.41
CA VAL A 145 -15.45 -12.28 13.11
C VAL A 145 -14.10 -12.98 13.07
N TYR A 146 -13.31 -12.93 14.14
CA TYR A 146 -12.04 -13.67 14.22
C TYR A 146 -12.23 -15.18 14.04
N ASN A 147 -13.29 -15.74 14.61
CA ASN A 147 -13.55 -17.18 14.56
C ASN A 147 -14.22 -17.63 13.25
N THR A 148 -14.90 -16.74 12.53
CA THR A 148 -15.70 -17.10 11.36
C THR A 148 -15.16 -16.58 10.03
N LEU A 149 -14.37 -15.51 10.02
CA LEU A 149 -13.89 -14.89 8.77
C LEU A 149 -13.04 -15.88 7.99
N THR A 150 -13.48 -16.14 6.77
CA THR A 150 -12.76 -16.99 5.82
C THR A 150 -11.93 -16.16 4.84
N GLU A 151 -10.94 -16.79 4.20
CA GLU A 151 -10.17 -16.16 3.12
C GLU A 151 -11.07 -15.71 1.97
N SER A 152 -12.10 -16.51 1.62
CA SER A 152 -13.06 -16.16 0.56
C SER A 152 -13.83 -14.88 0.87
N GLU A 153 -14.33 -14.72 2.09
CA GLU A 153 -15.01 -13.49 2.51
C GLU A 153 -14.05 -12.29 2.53
N LEU A 154 -12.79 -12.50 2.94
CA LEU A 154 -11.76 -11.47 2.87
C LEU A 154 -11.52 -11.00 1.42
N PHE A 155 -11.47 -11.92 0.46
CA PHE A 155 -11.32 -11.59 -0.95
C PHE A 155 -12.55 -10.88 -1.52
N GLU A 156 -13.76 -11.23 -1.09
CA GLU A 156 -14.96 -10.49 -1.47
C GLU A 156 -14.88 -9.03 -1.01
N HIS A 157 -14.41 -8.79 0.22
CA HIS A 157 -14.23 -7.44 0.72
C HIS A 157 -13.09 -6.66 0.03
N LEU A 158 -11.99 -7.33 -0.34
CA LEU A 158 -10.93 -6.73 -1.15
C LEU A 158 -11.42 -6.37 -2.56
N ASN A 159 -12.31 -7.17 -3.15
CA ASN A 159 -12.96 -6.84 -4.42
C ASN A 159 -13.83 -5.59 -4.34
N GLU A 160 -14.56 -5.39 -3.24
CA GLU A 160 -15.44 -4.23 -3.06
C GLU A 160 -14.67 -2.89 -3.08
N ILE A 161 -13.36 -2.92 -2.76
CA ILE A 161 -12.51 -1.74 -2.78
C ILE A 161 -11.62 -1.65 -4.03
N ALA A 162 -11.61 -2.68 -4.88
CA ALA A 162 -10.87 -2.67 -6.12
C ALA A 162 -11.54 -1.74 -7.15
N LEU A 163 -10.73 -1.05 -7.95
CA LEU A 163 -11.26 -0.35 -9.14
C LEU A 163 -11.68 -1.37 -10.21
N SER A 164 -12.48 -0.95 -11.19
CA SER A 164 -12.79 -1.83 -12.32
C SER A 164 -11.52 -2.18 -13.12
N LEU A 165 -11.49 -3.34 -13.78
CA LEU A 165 -10.34 -3.77 -14.59
C LEU A 165 -9.95 -2.75 -15.67
N GLU A 166 -10.92 -2.03 -16.24
CA GLU A 166 -10.66 -0.98 -17.23
C GLU A 166 -9.96 0.24 -16.60
N GLU A 167 -10.38 0.64 -15.40
CA GLU A 167 -9.75 1.75 -14.66
C GLU A 167 -8.34 1.37 -14.20
N GLN A 168 -8.18 0.16 -13.67
CA GLN A 168 -6.87 -0.41 -13.29
C GLN A 168 -5.90 -0.36 -14.49
N LYS A 169 -6.34 -0.86 -15.64
CA LYS A 169 -5.55 -0.81 -16.87
C LYS A 169 -5.21 0.62 -17.29
N ARG A 170 -6.19 1.53 -17.29
CA ARG A 170 -5.98 2.95 -17.64
C ARG A 170 -4.93 3.61 -16.75
N ILE A 171 -4.98 3.35 -15.43
CA ILE A 171 -4.03 3.90 -14.45
C ILE A 171 -2.63 3.35 -14.72
N LYS A 172 -2.49 2.04 -14.89
CA LYS A 172 -1.20 1.39 -15.21
C LYS A 172 -0.57 1.94 -16.48
N ASP A 173 -1.34 2.05 -17.55
CA ASP A 173 -0.88 2.56 -18.84
C ASP A 173 -0.43 4.03 -18.70
N HIS A 174 -1.17 4.84 -17.94
CA HIS A 174 -0.79 6.23 -17.68
C HIS A 174 0.49 6.35 -16.84
N VAL A 175 0.59 5.57 -15.75
CA VAL A 175 1.78 5.56 -14.89
C VAL A 175 3.01 5.11 -15.66
N LYS A 176 2.89 4.09 -16.51
CA LYS A 176 4.00 3.66 -17.38
C LYS A 176 4.54 4.84 -18.21
N ASN A 177 3.66 5.59 -18.87
CA ASN A 177 4.05 6.78 -19.64
C ASN A 177 4.63 7.90 -18.76
N LEU A 178 4.16 8.08 -17.52
CA LEU A 178 4.69 9.08 -16.59
C LEU A 178 6.13 8.79 -16.13
N LEU A 179 6.50 7.51 -16.08
CA LEU A 179 7.82 7.06 -15.62
C LEU A 179 8.85 6.99 -16.75
N ASP A 180 8.40 6.82 -17.99
CA ASP A 180 9.24 6.82 -19.19
C ASP A 180 9.68 8.24 -19.64
N ASN A 181 9.06 9.29 -19.08
CA ASN A 181 9.36 10.72 -19.31
C ASN A 181 10.01 11.40 -18.09
#